data_AF-A0A814XR56-F1
#
_entry.id   AF-A0A814XR56-F1
#
_cell.length_a   1.000
_cell.length_b   1.000
_cell.length_c   1.000
_cell.angle_alpha   90.00
_cell.angle_beta   90.00
_cell.angle_gamma   90.00
#
_symmetry.space_group_name_H-M   'P 1'
#
loop_
_entity.id
_entity.type
_entity.pdbx_description
1 polymer ?
#
loop_
_entity_poly.entity_id
_entity_poly.type
_entity_poly.pdbx_seq_one_letter_code
_entity_poly.pdbx_strand_id
1 'polypeptide(L)'
;MIVDEIEKYVREADLIDKVHWLKVSHLGGHKFAGNVIVYPSGAWYGRVLTCHIPVLIDAYRSSSEDLKSKLKPLYRGHLDTTW
;
A
#
# COMPACT_ATOMS: atom_id res chain seq x y z
N MET A 1 -2.68 8.06 -11.46
CA MET A 1 -3.48 7.59 -10.31
C MET A 1 -2.60 6.69 -9.43
N ILE A 2 -3.02 6.35 -8.20
CA ILE A 2 -2.26 5.41 -7.34
C ILE A 2 -1.98 4.09 -8.06
N VAL A 3 -2.98 3.56 -8.78
CA VAL A 3 -2.85 2.27 -9.48
C VAL A 3 -1.81 2.35 -10.61
N ASP A 4 -1.80 3.44 -11.37
CA ASP A 4 -0.84 3.62 -12.46
C ASP A 4 0.60 3.69 -11.93
N GLU A 5 0.79 4.32 -10.76
CA GLU A 5 2.11 4.38 -10.10
C GLU A 5 2.54 3.01 -9.56
N ILE A 6 1.60 2.21 -9.03
CA ILE A 6 1.87 0.82 -8.64
C ILE A 6 2.33 0.03 -9.86
N GLU A 7 1.57 0.09 -10.96
CA GLU A 7 1.92 -0.65 -12.17
C GLU A 7 3.29 -0.22 -12.72
N LYS A 8 3.55 1.08 -12.80
CA LYS A 8 4.85 1.62 -13.24
C LYS A 8 5.98 1.08 -12.36
N TYR A 9 5.89 1.27 -11.05
CA TYR A 9 6.97 0.90 -10.13
C TYR A 9 7.19 -0.63 -10.10
N VAL A 10 6.11 -1.42 -10.12
CA VAL A 10 6.20 -2.89 -10.16
C VAL A 10 6.89 -3.38 -11.43
N ARG A 11 6.66 -2.74 -12.59
CA ARG A 11 7.36 -3.07 -13.84
C ARG A 11 8.83 -2.65 -13.80
N GLU A 12 9.13 -1.44 -13.35
CA GLU A 12 10.50 -0.91 -13.26
C GLU A 12 11.37 -1.73 -12.28
N ALA A 13 10.77 -2.28 -11.22
CA ALA A 13 11.44 -3.08 -10.20
C ALA A 13 11.43 -4.60 -10.48
N ASP A 14 10.91 -5.05 -11.63
CA ASP A 14 10.77 -6.47 -12.00
C ASP A 14 10.01 -7.31 -10.93
N LEU A 15 8.88 -6.78 -10.48
CA LEU A 15 8.05 -7.36 -9.41
C LEU A 15 6.69 -7.88 -9.91
N ILE A 16 6.49 -7.97 -11.23
CA ILE A 16 5.18 -8.27 -11.83
C ILE A 16 4.59 -9.61 -11.35
N ASP A 17 5.45 -10.59 -11.07
CA ASP A 17 5.06 -11.93 -10.59
C ASP A 17 4.97 -12.04 -9.06
N LYS A 18 5.31 -10.96 -8.33
CA LYS A 18 5.41 -10.94 -6.86
C LYS A 18 4.40 -10.01 -6.21
N VAL A 19 3.94 -8.99 -6.93
CA VAL A 19 3.03 -7.96 -6.42
C VAL A 19 1.78 -7.93 -7.27
N HIS A 20 0.65 -8.22 -6.64
CA HIS A 20 -0.66 -8.07 -7.24
C HIS A 20 -1.38 -6.85 -6.67
N TRP A 21 -2.17 -6.17 -7.49
CA TRP A 21 -2.98 -5.03 -7.08
C TRP A 21 -4.39 -5.17 -7.63
N LEU A 22 -5.36 -4.72 -6.83
CA LEU A 22 -6.77 -4.72 -7.18
C LEU A 22 -7.33 -3.32 -6.95
N LYS A 23 -8.28 -2.92 -7.81
CA LYS A 23 -9.06 -1.69 -7.60
C LYS A 23 -10.33 -2.07 -6.84
N VAL A 24 -10.66 -1.30 -5.81
CA VAL A 24 -11.92 -1.43 -5.07
C VAL A 24 -12.69 -0.13 -5.22
N SER A 25 -13.99 -0.22 -5.48
CA SER A 25 -14.86 0.93 -5.72
C SER A 25 -15.01 1.81 -4.47
N HIS A 26 -15.29 1.19 -3.31
CA HIS A 26 -15.47 1.92 -2.06
C HIS A 26 -15.10 1.07 -0.85
N LEU A 27 -14.25 1.62 0.02
CA LEU A 27 -13.86 1.03 1.31
C LEU A 27 -14.41 1.83 2.51
N GLY A 28 -15.07 2.97 2.27
CA GLY A 28 -15.31 3.98 3.30
C GLY A 28 -14.08 4.87 3.56
N GLY A 29 -14.12 5.61 4.67
CA GLY A 29 -13.00 6.45 5.09
C GLY A 29 -12.74 7.67 4.21
N HIS A 30 -13.79 8.34 3.71
CA HIS A 30 -13.66 9.54 2.84
C HIS A 30 -12.75 10.63 3.41
N LYS A 31 -12.69 10.78 4.75
CA LYS A 31 -11.76 11.68 5.45
C LYS A 31 -10.27 11.40 5.14
N PHE A 32 -9.96 10.21 4.64
CA PHE A 32 -8.62 9.69 4.37
C PHE A 32 -8.47 9.14 2.94
N ALA A 33 -9.22 9.69 1.97
CA ALA A 33 -9.15 9.30 0.56
C ALA A 33 -7.71 9.11 0.04
N GLY A 34 -7.53 8.16 -0.89
CA GLY A 34 -6.24 7.54 -1.17
C GLY A 34 -5.98 6.38 -0.22
N ASN A 35 -6.94 5.46 -0.13
CA ASN A 35 -6.85 4.28 0.72
C ASN A 35 -6.07 3.16 0.02
N VAL A 36 -5.16 2.52 0.74
CA VAL A 36 -4.43 1.32 0.30
C VAL A 36 -4.46 0.31 1.43
N ILE A 37 -4.83 -0.92 1.10
CA ILE A 37 -4.78 -2.05 2.02
C ILE A 37 -3.69 -3.00 1.52
N VAL A 38 -2.82 -3.42 2.43
CA VAL A 38 -1.74 -4.36 2.12
C VAL A 38 -2.12 -5.73 2.68
N TYR A 39 -2.02 -6.76 1.84
CA TYR A 39 -2.18 -8.16 2.24
C TYR A 39 -0.83 -8.90 2.12
N PRO A 40 -0.57 -9.93 2.94
CA PRO A 40 -1.46 -10.51 3.96
C PRO A 40 -1.50 -9.75 5.29
N SER A 41 -0.73 -8.66 5.42
CA SER A 41 -0.64 -7.92 6.68
C SER A 41 -1.96 -7.33 7.15
N GLY A 42 -2.94 -7.06 6.29
CA GLY A 42 -4.18 -6.38 6.67
C GLY A 42 -3.98 -4.89 7.01
N ALA A 43 -2.77 -4.35 6.88
CA ALA A 43 -2.51 -2.96 7.20
C ALA A 43 -3.23 -2.03 6.23
N TRP A 44 -3.93 -1.04 6.78
CA TRP A 44 -4.64 -0.02 6.03
C TRP A 44 -3.96 1.34 6.18
N TYR A 45 -3.67 1.95 5.03
CA TYR A 45 -3.15 3.31 4.90
C TYR A 45 -4.17 4.22 4.21
N GLY A 46 -4.21 5.48 4.61
CA GLY A 46 -5.07 6.51 4.01
C GLY A 46 -4.31 7.82 3.81
N ARG A 47 -4.80 8.67 2.90
CA ARG A 47 -4.07 9.82 2.35
C ARG A 47 -2.80 9.41 1.60
N VAL A 48 -2.79 8.21 1.04
CA VAL A 48 -1.70 7.75 0.18
C VAL A 48 -1.68 8.59 -1.10
N LEU A 49 -0.49 8.91 -1.55
CA LEU A 49 -0.20 9.66 -2.77
C LEU A 49 0.73 8.80 -3.61
N THR A 50 0.86 9.12 -4.89
CA THR A 50 1.73 8.36 -5.81
C THR A 50 3.18 8.31 -5.32
N CYS A 51 3.71 9.39 -4.77
CA CYS A 51 5.08 9.42 -4.22
C CYS A 51 5.33 8.45 -3.04
N HIS A 52 4.27 7.96 -2.39
CA HIS A 52 4.40 7.00 -1.28
C HIS A 52 4.50 5.55 -1.76
N ILE A 53 4.16 5.25 -3.02
CA ILE A 53 4.05 3.88 -3.54
C ILE A 53 5.38 3.11 -3.52
N PRO A 54 6.52 3.69 -3.96
CA PRO A 54 7.80 2.99 -3.87
C PRO A 54 8.12 2.56 -2.43
N VAL A 55 7.97 3.48 -1.47
CA VAL A 55 8.25 3.21 -0.05
C VAL A 55 7.29 2.16 0.51
N LEU A 56 6.01 2.19 0.13
CA LEU A 56 5.02 1.22 0.56
C LEU A 56 5.37 -0.18 0.07
N ILE A 57 5.70 -0.36 -1.21
CA ILE A 57 6.05 -1.67 -1.76
C ILE A 57 7.36 -2.18 -1.14
N ASP A 58 8.39 -1.35 -1.07
CA ASP A 58 9.69 -1.76 -0.51
C ASP A 58 9.62 -2.09 0.99
N ALA A 59 8.83 -1.35 1.77
CA ALA A 59 8.64 -1.61 3.20
C ALA A 59 8.12 -3.03 3.46
N TYR A 60 7.16 -3.50 2.66
CA TYR A 60 6.57 -4.82 2.80
C TYR A 60 7.38 -5.93 2.14
N ARG A 61 8.04 -5.63 1.01
CA ARG A 61 8.93 -6.59 0.33
C ARG A 61 10.15 -6.95 1.17
N SER A 62 10.78 -5.96 1.80
CA SER A 62 11.99 -6.14 2.61
C SER A 62 11.70 -6.36 4.09
N SER A 63 10.43 -6.28 4.51
CA SER A 63 10.04 -6.21 5.93
C SER A 63 10.79 -5.12 6.72
N SER A 64 11.24 -4.04 6.06
CA SER A 64 12.04 -2.97 6.66
C SER A 64 11.22 -2.11 7.62
N GLU A 65 11.62 -2.12 8.90
CA GLU A 65 10.98 -1.30 9.93
C GLU A 65 11.24 0.21 9.72
N ASP A 66 12.42 0.56 9.19
CA ASP A 66 12.77 1.95 8.87
C ASP A 66 11.82 2.54 7.82
N LEU A 67 11.49 1.78 6.77
CA LEU A 67 10.55 2.22 5.76
C LEU A 67 9.11 2.26 6.29
N LYS A 68 8.71 1.29 7.13
CA LYS A 68 7.41 1.31 7.81
C LYS A 68 7.26 2.52 8.72
N SER A 69 8.33 2.95 9.38
CA SER A 69 8.31 4.15 10.24
C SER A 69 7.93 5.41 9.45
N LYS A 70 8.38 5.53 8.18
CA LYS A 70 8.05 6.64 7.27
C LYS A 70 6.57 6.63 6.86
N LEU A 71 5.93 5.45 6.89
CA LEU A 71 4.51 5.27 6.55
C LEU A 71 3.57 5.46 7.75
N LYS A 72 4.10 5.56 8.98
CA LYS A 72 3.31 5.73 10.21
C LYS A 72 2.27 6.87 10.15
N PRO A 73 2.55 8.05 9.54
CA PRO A 73 1.55 9.12 9.39
C PRO A 73 0.35 8.73 8.50
N LEU A 74 0.54 7.76 7.60
CA LEU A 74 -0.49 7.27 6.68
C LEU A 74 -1.31 6.14 7.28
N TYR A 75 -0.82 5.47 8.33
CA TYR A 75 -1.46 4.30 8.93
C TYR A 75 -2.83 4.63 9.55
N ARG A 76 -3.83 3.79 9.28
CA ARG A 76 -5.23 3.97 9.75
C ARG A 76 -5.75 2.79 10.56
N GLY A 77 -5.09 1.65 10.48
CA GLY A 77 -5.46 0.48 11.26
C GLY A 77 -5.07 -0.81 10.57
N HIS A 78 -5.64 -1.89 11.08
CA HIS A 78 -5.38 -3.24 10.62
C HIS A 78 -6.72 -3.95 10.47
N LEU A 79 -6.95 -4.54 9.30
CA LEU A 79 -8.07 -5.45 9.07
C LEU A 79 -7.72 -6.80 9.71
N ASP A 80 -8.66 -7.43 10.38
CA ASP A 80 -8.44 -8.78 10.86
C ASP A 80 -8.27 -9.71 9.64
N THR A 81 -7.11 -10.35 9.53
CA THR A 81 -6.78 -11.28 8.45
C THR A 81 -6.70 -12.72 8.93
N THR A 82 -7.11 -12.98 10.19
CA THR A 82 -7.32 -14.33 10.66
C THR A 82 -8.59 -14.89 10.03
N TRP A 83 -8.41 -15.94 9.21
CA TRP A 83 -9.48 -16.76 8.64
C TRP A 83 -9.55 -18.08 9.39
#